data_AF-A0A1G7S502-F1
#
_entry.id   AF-A0A1G7S502-F1
#
_cell.length_a   1.000
_cell.length_b   1.000
_cell.length_c   1.000
_cell.angle_alpha   90.00
_cell.angle_beta   90.00
_cell.angle_gamma   90.00
#
_symmetry.space_group_name_H-M   'P 1'
#
loop_
_entity.id
_entity.type
_entity.pdbx_description
1 polymer ?
#
loop_
_entity_poly.entity_id
_entity_poly.type
_entity_poly.pdbx_seq_one_letter_code
_entity_poly.pdbx_strand_id
1 'polypeptide(L)'
;MTSGRPRASSREVLSEAACELFLERGFDATSITDISRRAGVSRSSFFNYFESKEAILWSSLDERIDRLRGDVPFIDPAAALTTLCRDLEPDSLALALVNTEAMGLTDELERGAAVRHARIARAVAASVIAHGADQVEAAVCGAAHAGAVMVAIERWARGGVARATLAMELAHALVVAEVTLPWSRAGDSRSLD
;
A
#
# COMPACT_ATOMS: atom_id res chain seq x y z
N MET A 1 18.54 33.27 1.28
CA MET A 1 17.25 33.05 0.60
C MET A 1 17.29 31.73 -0.15
N THR A 2 17.02 30.62 0.52
CA THR A 2 16.85 29.31 -0.12
C THR A 2 15.38 29.14 -0.45
N SER A 3 15.01 29.44 -1.70
CA SER A 3 13.65 29.27 -2.21
C SER A 3 13.27 27.80 -2.11
N GLY A 4 12.45 27.47 -1.11
CA GLY A 4 11.89 26.14 -0.94
C GLY A 4 10.88 25.90 -2.05
N ARG A 5 11.31 25.25 -3.13
CA ARG A 5 10.38 24.68 -4.12
C ARG A 5 9.42 23.74 -3.38
N PRO A 6 8.12 23.73 -3.67
CA PRO A 6 7.16 22.91 -2.93
C PRO A 6 7.61 21.45 -2.92
N ARG A 7 7.75 20.86 -1.73
CA ARG A 7 8.24 19.49 -1.52
C ARG A 7 7.41 18.44 -2.27
N ALA A 8 6.11 18.69 -2.44
CA ALA A 8 5.18 17.85 -3.19
C ALA A 8 5.55 17.75 -4.68
N SER A 9 5.87 18.88 -5.32
CA SER A 9 6.13 18.94 -6.77
C SER A 9 7.30 18.09 -7.26
N SER A 10 8.35 17.91 -6.43
CA SER A 10 9.53 17.15 -6.88
C SER A 10 9.33 15.63 -6.75
N ARG A 11 8.52 15.18 -5.79
CA ARG A 11 8.19 13.76 -5.64
C ARG A 11 7.23 13.32 -6.73
N GLU A 12 6.17 14.09 -6.96
CA GLU A 12 5.17 13.85 -8.00
C GLU A 12 5.81 13.83 -9.39
N VAL A 13 6.68 14.80 -9.72
CA VAL A 13 7.37 14.86 -11.01
C VAL A 13 8.32 13.66 -11.21
N LEU A 14 8.96 13.16 -10.15
CA LEU A 14 9.78 11.95 -10.23
C LEU A 14 8.91 10.70 -10.48
N SER A 15 7.76 10.59 -9.81
CA SER A 15 6.79 9.51 -10.00
C SER A 15 6.21 9.49 -11.42
N GLU A 16 5.79 10.65 -11.92
CA GLU A 16 5.26 10.83 -13.27
C GLU A 16 6.32 10.45 -14.33
N ALA A 17 7.53 11.00 -14.22
CA ALA A 17 8.63 10.68 -15.12
C ALA A 17 9.00 9.19 -15.11
N ALA A 18 8.95 8.53 -13.95
CA ALA A 18 9.19 7.09 -13.87
C ALA A 18 8.11 6.29 -14.59
N CYS A 19 6.84 6.61 -14.34
CA CYS A 19 5.70 5.96 -14.99
C CYS A 19 5.71 6.10 -16.51
N GLU A 20 5.98 7.31 -17.03
CA GLU A 20 6.14 7.53 -18.47
C GLU A 20 7.23 6.64 -19.06
N LEU A 21 8.40 6.61 -18.42
CA LEU A 21 9.53 5.82 -18.91
C LEU A 21 9.26 4.31 -18.85
N PHE A 22 8.57 3.85 -17.80
CA PHE A 22 8.16 2.45 -17.69
C PHE A 22 7.18 2.07 -18.82
N LEU A 23 6.28 2.97 -19.22
CA LEU A 23 5.40 2.76 -20.38
C LEU A 23 6.16 2.80 -21.71
N GLU A 24 7.09 3.74 -21.87
CA GLU A 24 7.81 3.97 -23.12
C GLU A 24 8.75 2.81 -23.49
N ARG A 25 9.43 2.22 -22.51
CA ARG A 25 10.52 1.24 -22.75
C ARG A 25 10.59 0.09 -21.76
N GLY A 26 9.66 0.00 -20.82
CA GLY A 26 9.65 -1.02 -19.78
C GLY A 26 10.48 -0.64 -18.54
N PHE A 27 10.16 -1.33 -17.45
CA PHE A 27 10.74 -1.13 -16.13
C PHE A 27 12.24 -1.43 -16.11
N ASP A 28 12.66 -2.59 -16.64
CA ASP A 28 14.05 -3.03 -16.60
C ASP A 28 15.00 -2.13 -17.40
N ALA A 29 14.53 -1.61 -18.55
CA ALA A 29 15.31 -0.71 -19.40
C ALA A 29 15.38 0.74 -18.87
N THR A 30 14.70 1.04 -17.75
CA THR A 30 14.65 2.37 -17.16
C THR A 30 15.57 2.46 -15.93
N SER A 31 16.49 3.42 -15.96
CA SER A 31 17.43 3.68 -14.87
C SER A 31 17.03 4.90 -14.01
N ILE A 32 17.53 4.97 -12.77
CA ILE A 32 17.36 6.17 -11.91
C ILE A 32 17.92 7.43 -12.59
N THR A 33 19.01 7.29 -13.35
CA THR A 33 19.60 8.41 -14.11
C THR A 33 18.64 8.90 -15.20
N ASP A 34 17.96 8.00 -15.90
CA ASP A 34 16.94 8.36 -16.89
C ASP A 34 15.78 9.11 -16.28
N ILE A 35 15.25 8.59 -15.16
CA ILE A 35 14.12 9.19 -14.43
C ILE A 35 14.51 10.59 -13.95
N SER A 36 15.67 10.72 -13.31
CA SER A 36 16.16 12.02 -12.80
C SER A 36 16.31 13.04 -13.93
N ARG A 37 16.86 12.61 -15.07
CA ARG A 37 17.03 13.46 -16.26
C ARG A 37 15.68 13.90 -16.84
N ARG A 38 14.70 12.99 -16.95
CA ARG A 38 13.35 13.30 -17.46
C ARG A 38 12.63 14.26 -16.53
N ALA A 39 12.73 14.05 -15.22
CA ALA A 39 12.17 14.90 -14.18
C ALA A 39 12.88 16.26 -14.02
N GLY A 40 14.03 16.48 -14.69
CA GLY A 40 14.80 17.71 -14.55
C GLY A 40 15.42 17.92 -13.17
N VAL A 41 15.68 16.83 -12.42
CA VAL A 41 16.29 16.86 -11.09
C VAL A 41 17.62 16.11 -11.06
N SER A 42 18.43 16.36 -10.03
CA SER A 42 19.68 15.62 -9.86
C SER A 42 19.42 14.20 -9.37
N ARG A 43 20.34 13.26 -9.65
CA ARG A 43 20.29 11.91 -9.06
C ARG A 43 20.36 11.93 -7.53
N SER A 44 21.08 12.89 -6.93
CA SER A 44 21.07 13.07 -5.48
C SER A 44 19.68 13.49 -4.98
N SER A 45 18.95 14.31 -5.74
CA SER A 45 17.60 14.71 -5.41
C SER A 45 16.63 13.53 -5.45
N PHE A 46 16.79 12.60 -6.39
CA PHE A 46 16.01 11.35 -6.43
C PHE A 46 16.11 10.59 -5.09
N PHE A 47 17.34 10.37 -4.61
CA PHE A 47 17.58 9.61 -3.38
C PHE A 47 17.11 10.31 -2.10
N ASN A 48 16.77 11.61 -2.16
CA ASN A 48 16.10 12.28 -1.05
C ASN A 48 14.63 11.83 -0.90
N TYR A 49 14.04 11.22 -1.92
CA TYR A 49 12.63 10.81 -1.96
C TYR A 49 12.44 9.30 -2.04
N PHE A 50 13.30 8.60 -2.78
CA PHE A 50 13.16 7.18 -3.05
C PHE A 50 14.49 6.46 -2.93
N GLU A 51 14.49 5.31 -2.26
CA GLU A 51 15.68 4.46 -2.12
C GLU A 51 16.00 3.72 -3.42
N SER A 52 15.00 3.50 -4.27
CA SER A 52 15.12 2.77 -5.53
C SER A 52 13.99 3.17 -6.51
N LYS A 53 14.03 2.68 -7.76
CA LYS A 53 12.97 2.96 -8.75
C LYS A 53 11.69 2.17 -8.45
N GLU A 54 11.84 1.00 -7.84
CA GLU A 54 10.76 0.13 -7.35
C GLU A 54 9.96 0.83 -6.25
N ALA A 55 10.67 1.53 -5.34
CA ALA A 55 10.07 2.24 -4.21
C ALA A 55 9.06 3.32 -4.65
N ILE A 56 9.24 3.90 -5.84
CA ILE A 56 8.33 4.91 -6.41
C ILE A 56 6.89 4.40 -6.43
N LEU A 57 6.70 3.17 -6.95
CA LEU A 57 5.38 2.58 -7.17
C LEU A 57 4.58 2.40 -5.88
N TRP A 58 5.27 2.20 -4.76
CA TRP A 58 4.65 1.84 -3.49
C TRP A 58 4.67 2.95 -2.45
N SER A 59 5.32 4.06 -2.78
CA SER A 59 5.78 5.03 -1.80
C SER A 59 4.66 5.62 -0.93
N SER A 60 3.50 5.93 -1.53
CA SER A 60 2.32 6.42 -0.81
C SER A 60 1.73 5.36 0.13
N LEU A 61 1.67 4.10 -0.31
CA LEU A 61 1.21 3.00 0.53
C LEU A 61 2.20 2.72 1.67
N ASP A 62 3.50 2.78 1.41
CA ASP A 62 4.53 2.54 2.42
C ASP A 62 4.46 3.57 3.56
N GLU A 63 4.33 4.86 3.25
CA GLU A 63 4.15 5.91 4.25
C GLU A 63 2.89 5.72 5.11
N ARG A 64 1.83 5.17 4.52
CA ARG A 64 0.59 4.85 5.23
C ARG A 64 0.75 3.62 6.12
N ILE A 65 1.43 2.58 5.64
CA ILE A 65 1.76 1.39 6.43
C ILE A 65 2.65 1.76 7.62
N ASP A 66 3.62 2.66 7.45
CA ASP A 66 4.48 3.07 8.55
C ASP A 66 3.70 3.80 9.66
N ARG A 67 2.65 4.55 9.31
CA ARG A 67 1.74 5.14 10.30
C ARG A 67 0.90 4.12 11.08
N LEU A 68 0.57 2.96 10.48
CA LEU A 68 -0.13 1.88 11.19
C LEU A 68 0.73 1.23 12.29
N ARG A 69 2.05 1.24 12.13
CA ARG A 69 2.99 0.61 13.08
C ARG A 69 3.26 1.45 14.32
N GLY A 70 2.52 2.55 14.53
CA GLY A 70 2.71 3.44 15.67
C GLY A 70 2.66 2.73 17.02
N ASP A 71 3.17 3.40 18.07
CA ASP A 71 3.38 2.81 19.39
C ASP A 71 2.08 2.39 20.12
N VAL A 72 0.92 2.77 19.59
CA VAL A 72 -0.39 2.52 20.20
C VAL A 72 -1.16 1.48 19.38
N PRO A 73 -1.45 0.29 19.96
CA PRO A 73 -2.34 -0.70 19.35
C PRO A 73 -3.70 -0.10 19.00
N PHE A 74 -4.20 -0.39 17.80
CA PHE A 74 -5.56 -0.01 17.42
C PHE A 74 -6.57 -1.05 17.89
N ILE A 75 -7.77 -0.59 18.26
CA ILE A 75 -8.84 -1.47 18.76
C ILE A 75 -9.53 -2.21 17.62
N ASP A 76 -9.71 -1.58 16.46
CA ASP A 76 -10.47 -2.13 15.34
C ASP A 76 -9.59 -2.20 14.08
N PRO A 77 -9.15 -3.39 13.65
CA PRO A 77 -8.38 -3.58 12.44
C PRO A 77 -9.06 -3.04 11.18
N ALA A 78 -10.36 -3.26 11.00
CA ALA A 78 -11.08 -2.83 9.81
C ALA A 78 -11.14 -1.30 9.73
N ALA A 79 -11.40 -0.62 10.85
CA ALA A 79 -11.37 0.85 10.91
C ALA A 79 -9.96 1.42 10.67
N ALA A 80 -8.93 0.77 11.21
CA ALA A 80 -7.53 1.16 11.00
C ALA A 80 -7.14 1.04 9.52
N LEU A 81 -7.51 -0.05 8.86
CA LEU A 81 -7.21 -0.28 7.43
C LEU A 81 -8.03 0.61 6.51
N THR A 82 -9.28 0.89 6.86
CA THR A 82 -10.10 1.90 6.18
C THR A 82 -9.41 3.27 6.23
N THR A 83 -8.82 3.61 7.36
CA THR A 83 -8.05 4.85 7.50
C THR A 83 -6.75 4.81 6.70
N LEU A 84 -6.04 3.67 6.67
CA LEU A 84 -4.85 3.49 5.86
C LEU A 84 -5.12 3.76 4.37
N CYS A 85 -6.22 3.22 3.83
CA CYS A 85 -6.55 3.35 2.41
C CYS A 85 -7.26 4.66 2.04
N ARG A 86 -7.69 5.46 3.04
CA ARG A 86 -8.42 6.70 2.80
C ARG A 86 -7.56 7.69 2.00
N ASP A 87 -8.11 8.24 0.92
CA ASP A 87 -7.40 9.19 0.04
C ASP A 87 -6.10 8.62 -0.56
N LEU A 88 -5.99 7.29 -0.70
CA LEU A 88 -4.93 6.71 -1.53
C LEU A 88 -5.23 7.11 -2.98
N GLU A 89 -4.46 8.06 -3.49
CA GLU A 89 -4.68 8.59 -4.84
C GLU A 89 -4.37 7.52 -5.91
N PRO A 90 -5.14 7.48 -7.01
CA PRO A 90 -4.81 6.68 -8.19
C PRO A 90 -3.58 7.28 -8.88
N ASP A 91 -2.42 6.97 -8.33
CA ASP A 91 -1.09 7.42 -8.77
C ASP A 91 -0.37 6.31 -9.56
N SER A 92 0.97 6.36 -9.60
CA SER A 92 1.89 5.38 -10.19
C SER A 92 1.54 3.92 -9.92
N LEU A 93 1.03 3.59 -8.73
CA LEU A 93 0.65 2.21 -8.39
C LEU A 93 -0.51 1.71 -9.23
N ALA A 94 -1.57 2.52 -9.38
CA ALA A 94 -2.75 2.13 -10.16
C ALA A 94 -2.38 2.00 -11.63
N LEU A 95 -1.59 2.93 -12.16
CA LEU A 95 -1.11 2.87 -13.54
C LEU A 95 -0.23 1.63 -13.78
N ALA A 96 0.67 1.31 -12.84
CA ALA A 96 1.52 0.13 -12.90
C ALA A 96 0.71 -1.18 -12.85
N LEU A 97 -0.29 -1.26 -11.98
CA LEU A 97 -1.17 -2.43 -11.88
C LEU A 97 -1.98 -2.66 -13.17
N VAL A 98 -2.46 -1.59 -13.80
CA VAL A 98 -3.22 -1.67 -15.06
C VAL A 98 -2.33 -2.02 -16.24
N ASN A 99 -1.09 -1.54 -16.26
CA ASN A 99 -0.15 -1.71 -17.37
C ASN A 99 0.99 -2.69 -17.05
N THR A 100 0.78 -3.62 -16.11
CA THR A 100 1.86 -4.46 -15.56
C THR A 100 2.63 -5.22 -16.64
N GLU A 101 1.94 -5.83 -17.60
CA GLU A 101 2.59 -6.57 -18.68
C GLU A 101 3.34 -5.64 -19.64
N ALA A 102 2.70 -4.53 -20.03
CA ALA A 102 3.29 -3.55 -20.95
C ALA A 102 4.54 -2.88 -20.38
N MET A 103 4.55 -2.62 -19.07
CA MET A 103 5.70 -2.07 -18.35
C MET A 103 6.72 -3.14 -17.95
N GLY A 104 6.45 -4.44 -18.09
CA GLY A 104 7.34 -5.51 -17.62
C GLY A 104 7.47 -5.54 -16.09
N LEU A 105 6.38 -5.31 -15.36
CA LEU A 105 6.35 -5.12 -13.90
C LEU A 105 5.80 -6.31 -13.12
N THR A 106 5.37 -7.40 -13.78
CA THR A 106 4.62 -8.50 -13.14
C THR A 106 5.32 -9.05 -11.89
N ASP A 107 6.57 -9.51 -12.02
CA ASP A 107 7.29 -10.09 -10.89
C ASP A 107 7.63 -9.05 -9.82
N GLU A 108 7.87 -7.80 -10.22
CA GLU A 108 8.20 -6.72 -9.30
C GLU A 108 7.00 -6.28 -8.47
N LEU A 109 5.82 -6.21 -9.09
CA LEU A 109 4.58 -5.93 -8.38
C LEU A 109 4.19 -7.09 -7.46
N GLU A 110 4.41 -8.35 -7.86
CA GLU A 110 4.18 -9.51 -6.99
C GLU A 110 5.07 -9.47 -5.76
N ARG A 111 6.39 -9.30 -5.93
CA ARG A 111 7.34 -9.16 -4.82
C ARG A 111 6.98 -7.96 -3.94
N GLY A 112 6.70 -6.83 -4.56
CA GLY A 112 6.31 -5.61 -3.89
C GLY A 112 5.06 -5.79 -3.03
N ALA A 113 4.03 -6.41 -3.59
CA ALA A 113 2.78 -6.74 -2.90
C ALA A 113 3.01 -7.65 -1.70
N ALA A 114 3.83 -8.71 -1.84
CA ALA A 114 4.14 -9.64 -0.76
C ALA A 114 4.79 -8.94 0.46
N VAL A 115 5.69 -7.98 0.21
CA VAL A 115 6.33 -7.19 1.28
C VAL A 115 5.29 -6.34 2.02
N ARG A 116 4.39 -5.65 1.31
CA ARG A 116 3.37 -4.79 1.95
C ARG A 116 2.33 -5.63 2.69
N HIS A 117 1.90 -6.73 2.10
CA HIS A 117 1.05 -7.72 2.76
C HIS A 117 1.65 -8.14 4.11
N ALA A 118 2.92 -8.56 4.13
CA ALA A 118 3.58 -8.97 5.36
C ALA A 118 3.71 -7.84 6.40
N ARG A 119 3.95 -6.60 5.96
CA ARG A 119 4.02 -5.43 6.87
C ARG A 119 2.68 -5.13 7.51
N ILE A 120 1.60 -5.11 6.72
CA ILE A 120 0.23 -4.88 7.21
C ILE A 120 -0.17 -6.01 8.16
N ALA A 121 0.06 -7.27 7.76
CA ALA A 121 -0.29 -8.43 8.56
C ALA A 121 0.38 -8.41 9.94
N ARG A 122 1.66 -8.03 10.00
CA ARG A 122 2.37 -7.88 11.29
C ARG A 122 1.80 -6.76 12.14
N ALA A 123 1.42 -5.62 11.55
CA ALA A 123 0.84 -4.51 12.30
C ALA A 123 -0.52 -4.89 12.91
N VAL A 124 -1.37 -5.56 12.14
CA VAL A 124 -2.66 -6.08 12.61
C VAL A 124 -2.48 -7.15 13.68
N ALA A 125 -1.59 -8.13 13.45
CA ALA A 125 -1.32 -9.17 14.42
C ALA A 125 -0.81 -8.60 15.75
N ALA A 126 0.10 -7.62 15.71
CA ALA A 126 0.61 -6.97 16.91
C ALA A 126 -0.51 -6.28 17.72
N SER A 127 -1.40 -5.56 17.04
CA SER A 127 -2.56 -4.93 17.70
C SER A 127 -3.49 -5.98 18.30
N VAL A 128 -3.79 -7.06 17.59
CA VAL A 128 -4.70 -8.11 18.05
C VAL A 128 -4.11 -8.89 19.25
N ILE A 129 -2.81 -9.17 19.25
CA ILE A 129 -2.09 -9.74 20.42
C ILE A 129 -2.18 -8.81 21.63
N ALA A 130 -2.00 -7.50 21.42
CA ALA A 130 -2.09 -6.52 22.51
C ALA A 130 -3.48 -6.49 23.17
N HIS A 131 -4.52 -6.99 22.49
CA HIS A 131 -5.87 -7.14 23.02
C HIS A 131 -6.19 -8.57 23.50
N GLY A 132 -5.17 -9.42 23.68
CA GLY A 132 -5.28 -10.71 24.37
C GLY A 132 -5.51 -11.94 23.50
N ALA A 133 -5.47 -11.80 22.17
CA ALA A 133 -5.51 -12.94 21.26
C ALA A 133 -4.20 -13.75 21.28
N ASP A 134 -4.28 -15.04 20.93
CA ASP A 134 -3.08 -15.85 20.78
C ASP A 134 -2.31 -15.54 19.48
N GLN A 135 -1.08 -16.03 19.38
CA GLN A 135 -0.18 -15.73 18.27
C GLN A 135 -0.67 -16.27 16.92
N VAL A 136 -1.29 -17.45 16.89
CA VAL A 136 -1.77 -18.08 15.65
C VAL A 136 -3.02 -17.35 15.17
N GLU A 137 -3.97 -17.10 16.07
CA GLU A 137 -5.18 -16.33 15.77
C GLU A 137 -4.82 -14.95 15.20
N ALA A 138 -3.93 -14.22 15.89
CA ALA A 138 -3.53 -12.89 15.46
C ALA A 138 -2.78 -12.90 14.11
N ALA A 139 -1.93 -13.90 13.86
CA ALA A 139 -1.21 -14.03 12.60
C ALA A 139 -2.18 -14.30 11.42
N VAL A 140 -3.16 -15.19 11.62
CA VAL A 140 -4.17 -15.52 10.61
C VAL A 140 -5.09 -14.33 10.35
N CYS A 141 -5.57 -13.67 11.41
CA CYS A 141 -6.34 -12.43 11.33
C CYS A 141 -5.57 -11.34 10.57
N GLY A 142 -4.30 -11.12 10.91
CA GLY A 142 -3.45 -10.15 10.25
C GLY A 142 -3.24 -10.45 8.76
N ALA A 143 -3.00 -11.72 8.40
CA ALA A 143 -2.86 -12.13 7.01
C ALA A 143 -4.15 -11.91 6.20
N ALA A 144 -5.31 -12.28 6.75
CA ALA A 144 -6.59 -12.08 6.06
C ALA A 144 -6.89 -10.60 5.79
N HIS A 145 -6.65 -9.74 6.78
CA HIS A 145 -6.83 -8.29 6.66
C HIS A 145 -5.84 -7.65 5.68
N ALA A 146 -4.58 -8.09 5.68
CA ALA A 146 -3.60 -7.64 4.70
C ALA A 146 -3.98 -8.07 3.28
N GLY A 147 -4.49 -9.30 3.11
CA GLY A 147 -5.04 -9.80 1.85
C GLY A 147 -6.20 -8.95 1.35
N ALA A 148 -7.13 -8.57 2.24
CA ALA A 148 -8.25 -7.70 1.90
C ALA A 148 -7.80 -6.36 1.34
N VAL A 149 -6.77 -5.73 1.93
CA VAL A 149 -6.19 -4.47 1.43
C VAL A 149 -5.59 -4.65 0.04
N MET A 150 -4.77 -5.68 -0.16
CA MET A 150 -4.09 -5.89 -1.44
C MET A 150 -5.09 -6.19 -2.57
N VAL A 151 -6.10 -7.02 -2.31
CA VAL A 151 -7.18 -7.35 -3.27
C VAL A 151 -8.00 -6.10 -3.60
N ALA A 152 -8.32 -5.27 -2.60
CA ALA A 152 -9.08 -4.04 -2.82
C ALA A 152 -8.32 -3.07 -3.74
N ILE A 153 -7.01 -2.90 -3.53
CA ILE A 153 -6.16 -2.04 -4.38
C ILE A 153 -6.10 -2.56 -5.82
N GLU A 154 -5.88 -3.86 -6.01
CA GLU A 154 -5.83 -4.48 -7.34
C GLU A 154 -7.16 -4.33 -8.09
N ARG A 155 -8.28 -4.64 -7.42
CA ARG A 155 -9.63 -4.53 -8.01
C ARG A 155 -9.98 -3.09 -8.34
N TRP A 156 -9.68 -2.15 -7.46
CA TRP A 156 -9.88 -0.73 -7.71
C TRP A 156 -9.06 -0.24 -8.91
N ALA A 157 -7.78 -0.61 -8.99
CA ALA A 157 -6.93 -0.23 -10.12
C ALA A 157 -7.49 -0.77 -11.46
N ARG A 158 -7.93 -2.04 -11.49
CA ARG A 158 -8.50 -2.67 -12.70
C ARG A 158 -9.92 -2.21 -13.04
N GLY A 159 -10.70 -1.78 -12.05
CA GLY A 159 -12.11 -1.39 -12.22
C GLY A 159 -12.31 -0.08 -12.99
N GLY A 160 -11.29 0.78 -13.02
CA GLY A 160 -11.36 2.13 -13.58
C GLY A 160 -12.20 3.09 -12.73
N VAL A 161 -11.97 4.40 -12.89
CA VAL A 161 -12.56 5.49 -12.07
C VAL A 161 -14.10 5.48 -12.05
N ALA A 162 -14.76 4.84 -13.03
CA ALA A 162 -16.21 4.85 -13.19
C ALA A 162 -16.96 3.73 -12.43
N ARG A 163 -16.29 2.69 -11.90
CA ARG A 163 -16.97 1.44 -11.49
C ARG A 163 -17.04 1.20 -9.98
N ALA A 164 -16.02 1.58 -9.23
CA ALA A 164 -15.99 1.52 -7.76
C ALA A 164 -14.85 2.38 -7.20
N THR A 165 -15.03 2.95 -6.01
CA THR A 165 -13.95 3.61 -5.27
C THR A 165 -13.13 2.59 -4.50
N LEU A 166 -11.87 2.90 -4.17
CA LEU A 166 -11.06 2.03 -3.30
C LEU A 166 -11.75 1.74 -1.97
N ALA A 167 -12.47 2.73 -1.41
CA ALA A 167 -13.22 2.55 -0.18
C ALA A 167 -14.31 1.47 -0.30
N MET A 168 -15.00 1.40 -1.46
CA MET A 168 -16.02 0.38 -1.71
C MET A 168 -15.40 -1.02 -1.83
N GLU A 169 -14.34 -1.15 -2.62
CA GLU A 169 -13.64 -2.44 -2.79
C GLU A 169 -13.04 -2.93 -1.46
N LEU A 170 -12.49 -2.02 -0.66
CA LEU A 170 -11.96 -2.34 0.66
C LEU A 170 -13.05 -2.77 1.64
N ALA A 171 -14.17 -2.03 1.71
CA ALA A 171 -15.28 -2.40 2.59
C ALA A 171 -15.79 -3.81 2.27
N HIS A 172 -15.95 -4.13 0.98
CA HIS A 172 -16.33 -5.47 0.55
C HIS A 172 -15.29 -6.53 0.94
N ALA A 173 -14.01 -6.27 0.70
CA ALA A 173 -12.94 -7.22 1.04
C ALA A 173 -12.78 -7.44 2.55
N LEU A 174 -12.97 -6.40 3.38
CA LEU A 174 -12.93 -6.49 4.83
C LEU A 174 -14.09 -7.32 5.39
N VAL A 175 -15.30 -7.15 4.86
CA VAL A 175 -16.45 -8.00 5.23
C VAL A 175 -16.15 -9.48 4.95
N VAL A 176 -15.54 -9.78 3.81
CA VAL A 176 -15.14 -11.17 3.49
C VAL A 176 -14.08 -11.68 4.48
N ALA A 177 -13.10 -10.86 4.86
CA ALA A 177 -12.10 -11.23 5.85
C ALA A 177 -12.71 -11.49 7.24
N GLU A 178 -13.63 -10.63 7.70
CA GLU A 178 -14.31 -10.75 8.99
C GLU A 178 -15.25 -11.97 9.07
N VAL A 179 -15.99 -12.26 7.99
CA VAL A 179 -16.88 -13.45 7.95
C VAL A 179 -16.08 -14.75 7.97
N THR A 180 -14.87 -14.74 7.40
CA THR A 180 -13.99 -15.92 7.36
C THR A 180 -13.31 -16.16 8.71
N LEU A 181 -13.14 -15.11 9.54
CA LEU A 181 -12.47 -15.14 10.84
C LEU A 181 -13.17 -14.15 11.79
N PRO A 182 -14.31 -14.51 12.41
CA PRO A 182 -15.01 -13.61 13.31
C PRO A 182 -14.15 -13.35 14.55
N TRP A 183 -13.40 -12.25 14.54
CA TRP A 183 -12.68 -11.78 15.71
C TRP A 183 -13.72 -11.35 16.75
N SER A 184 -13.83 -12.14 17.81
CA SER A 184 -14.59 -11.72 19.00
C SER A 184 -13.64 -10.90 19.86
N ARG A 185 -14.01 -9.66 20.20
CA ARG A 185 -13.32 -8.91 21.26
C ARG A 185 -13.23 -9.85 22.46
N ALA A 186 -12.01 -10.12 22.92
CA ALA A 186 -11.79 -10.89 24.13
C ALA A 186 -12.53 -10.19 25.29
N GLY A 187 -13.76 -10.64 25.56
CA GLY A 187 -14.74 -9.92 26.38
C GLY A 187 -16.20 -10.31 26.12
N ASP A 188 -16.62 -10.54 24.87
CA ASP A 188 -18.02 -10.84 24.55
C ASP A 188 -18.42 -12.32 24.75
N SER A 189 -17.44 -13.21 24.93
CA SER A 189 -17.65 -14.65 25.04
C SER A 189 -17.49 -15.22 26.47
N ARG A 190 -17.44 -14.37 27.51
CA ARG A 190 -17.41 -14.81 28.93
C ARG A 190 -18.75 -14.69 29.69
N SER A 191 -19.86 -14.67 28.98
CA SER A 191 -21.20 -14.73 29.58
C SER A 191 -22.03 -15.85 28.97
N LEU A 192 -21.54 -17.07 29.12
CA LEU A 192 -22.32 -18.30 29.10
C LEU A 192 -21.83 -19.19 30.24
N ASP A 193 -22.11 -18.75 31.46
CA ASP A 193 -22.23 -19.57 32.68
C ASP A 193 -23.40 -19.02 33.50
#